data_AF-A0AA45WLX0-F1
#
_entry.id   AF-A0AA45WLX0-F1
#
_cell.length_a   1.000
_cell.length_b   1.000
_cell.length_c   1.000
_cell.angle_alpha   90.00
_cell.angle_beta   90.00
_cell.angle_gamma   90.00
#
_symmetry.space_group_name_H-M   'P 1'
#
loop_
_entity.id
_entity.type
_entity.pdbx_description
1 polymer ?
#
loop_
_entity_poly.entity_id
_entity_poly.type
_entity_poly.pdbx_seq_one_letter_code
_entity_poly.pdbx_strand_id
1 'polypeptide(L)'
;MNAERTEHQIDLSGYSIRTDLAREAHQMAVEERGGTSDIPGVRMEENTDEGITTSWIWIDEQAGSEAIGKVPGTYLTLEVPALRSRDSMLEKRVSEHFAQQFSRFLDEVGIGLDDSGLIVGLGNWNVTADALGPLVVKHTLVTRHLFELAPESVAEGYRSISALSPGVLGITGIETSEIVRGVVEKTKPDFVIAFDSLASRALSRVNTTIQVADTGIHPGSGVGNKRKALTKETLGVPVIAIGVPTVTILLVWKRSICLKGLLGRSLFPSKNRC
;
A
#
# COMPACT_ATOMS: atom_id res chain seq x y z
N MET A 1 -35.24 -13.24 50.15
CA MET A 1 -34.04 -13.98 49.69
C MET A 1 -33.66 -13.33 48.37
N ASN A 2 -32.71 -12.39 48.43
CA ASN A 2 -32.36 -11.51 47.31
C ASN A 2 -31.46 -12.26 46.33
N ALA A 3 -31.86 -12.35 45.07
CA ALA A 3 -31.01 -12.84 43.99
C ALA A 3 -30.14 -11.67 43.51
N GLU A 4 -28.87 -11.66 43.92
CA GLU A 4 -27.86 -10.76 43.37
C GLU A 4 -27.67 -11.06 41.89
N ARG A 5 -28.06 -10.11 41.02
CA ARG A 5 -27.64 -10.11 39.62
C ARG A 5 -26.16 -9.73 39.59
N THR A 6 -25.30 -10.70 39.32
CA THR A 6 -23.89 -10.45 39.02
C THR A 6 -23.84 -9.81 37.63
N GLU A 7 -23.68 -8.48 37.58
CA GLU A 7 -23.37 -7.79 36.33
C GLU A 7 -22.01 -8.30 35.83
N HIS A 8 -22.03 -9.06 34.75
CA HIS A 8 -20.83 -9.51 34.06
C HIS A 8 -20.25 -8.29 33.35
N GLN A 9 -19.38 -7.55 34.04
CA GLN A 9 -18.65 -6.42 33.49
C GLN A 9 -17.66 -7.00 32.47
N ILE A 10 -18.02 -6.92 31.18
CA ILE A 10 -17.13 -7.34 30.09
C ILE A 10 -15.94 -6.39 30.11
N ASP A 11 -14.76 -6.91 30.46
CA ASP A 11 -13.50 -6.18 30.39
C ASP A 11 -13.14 -5.95 28.91
N LEU A 12 -13.47 -4.76 28.42
CA LEU A 12 -13.19 -4.31 27.05
C LEU A 12 -11.77 -3.73 26.91
N SER A 13 -10.93 -3.76 27.96
CA SER A 13 -9.56 -3.23 27.90
C SER A 13 -8.67 -3.92 26.85
N GLY A 14 -9.02 -5.15 26.46
CA GLY A 14 -8.36 -5.90 25.39
C GLY A 14 -8.84 -5.57 23.96
N TYR A 15 -9.90 -4.78 23.81
CA TYR A 15 -10.41 -4.31 22.51
C TYR A 15 -9.91 -2.88 22.25
N SER A 16 -8.60 -2.72 22.07
CA SER A 16 -8.11 -1.50 21.43
C SER A 16 -8.67 -1.44 20.01
N ILE A 17 -9.39 -0.37 19.68
CA ILE A 17 -9.88 -0.13 18.32
C ILE A 17 -8.65 0.13 17.46
N ARG A 18 -8.09 -0.93 16.87
CA ARG A 18 -6.87 -0.84 16.07
C ARG A 18 -7.26 -0.68 14.60
N THR A 19 -6.84 0.44 14.01
CA THR A 19 -7.05 0.75 12.59
C THR A 19 -5.81 0.45 11.77
N ASP A 20 -5.99 -0.05 10.55
CA ASP A 20 -4.91 -0.28 9.58
C ASP A 20 -4.53 0.99 8.81
N LEU A 21 -5.35 2.04 8.84
CA LEU A 21 -5.09 3.30 8.13
C LEU A 21 -4.36 4.33 8.99
N ALA A 22 -3.33 4.98 8.43
CA ALA A 22 -2.53 5.99 9.12
C ALA A 22 -3.35 7.24 9.48
N ARG A 23 -4.21 7.69 8.56
CA ARG A 23 -5.10 8.85 8.77
C ARG A 23 -6.07 8.64 9.94
N GLU A 24 -6.62 7.43 10.07
CA GLU A 24 -7.52 7.10 11.17
C GLU A 24 -6.78 7.03 12.50
N ALA A 25 -5.58 6.43 12.50
CA ALA A 25 -4.76 6.35 13.70
C ALA A 25 -4.40 7.76 14.21
N HIS A 26 -4.08 8.67 13.28
CA HIS A 26 -3.87 10.09 13.61
C HIS A 26 -5.14 10.73 14.19
N GLN A 27 -6.29 10.58 13.53
CA GLN A 27 -7.55 11.16 13.99
C GLN A 27 -7.92 10.69 15.40
N MET A 28 -7.78 9.39 15.68
CA MET A 28 -8.02 8.82 17.01
C MET A 28 -7.07 9.40 18.06
N ALA A 29 -5.78 9.52 17.75
CA ALA A 29 -4.80 10.09 18.66
C ALA A 29 -5.05 11.59 18.95
N VAL A 30 -5.54 12.35 17.98
CA VAL A 30 -5.97 13.75 18.17
C VAL A 30 -7.19 13.83 19.11
N GLU A 31 -8.18 12.96 18.90
CA GLU A 31 -9.39 12.89 19.73
C GLU A 31 -9.07 12.53 21.19
N GLU A 32 -8.19 11.55 21.42
CA GLU A 32 -7.73 11.17 22.76
C GLU A 32 -6.98 12.30 23.50
N ARG A 33 -6.31 13.19 22.75
CA ARG A 33 -5.57 14.35 23.27
C ARG A 33 -6.41 15.63 23.36
N GLY A 34 -7.73 15.52 23.24
CA GLY A 34 -8.63 16.67 23.39
C GLY A 34 -8.64 17.63 22.19
N GLY A 35 -8.32 17.15 20.98
CA GLY A 35 -8.46 17.91 19.74
C GLY A 35 -7.23 18.71 19.31
N THR A 36 -6.08 18.53 19.98
CA THR A 36 -4.82 19.15 19.53
C THR A 36 -4.29 18.38 18.32
N SER A 37 -4.27 19.04 17.15
CA SER A 37 -3.82 18.43 15.88
C SER A 37 -2.32 18.17 15.83
N ASP A 38 -1.53 18.89 16.61
CA ASP A 38 -0.08 18.71 16.68
C ASP A 38 0.27 17.52 17.59
N ILE A 39 0.61 16.39 16.96
CA ILE A 39 1.17 15.23 17.63
C ILE A 39 2.70 15.31 17.51
N PRO A 40 3.45 15.39 18.63
CA PRO A 40 4.91 15.35 18.59
C PRO A 40 5.41 14.14 17.82
N GLY A 41 6.30 14.41 16.86
CA GLY A 41 6.88 13.38 16.00
C GLY A 41 6.02 12.94 14.84
N VAL A 42 4.94 13.68 14.55
CA VAL A 42 4.09 13.41 13.39
C VAL A 42 3.89 14.69 12.60
N ARG A 43 4.18 14.64 11.30
CA ARG A 43 3.82 15.67 10.34
C ARG A 43 2.65 15.16 9.50
N MET A 44 1.65 16.00 9.24
CA MET A 44 0.54 15.68 8.36
C MET A 44 0.31 16.80 7.35
N GLU A 45 0.14 16.43 6.08
CA GLU A 45 -0.34 17.31 5.02
C GLU A 45 -1.61 16.71 4.43
N GLU A 46 -2.70 17.48 4.37
CA GLU A 46 -3.95 17.02 3.77
C GLU A 46 -4.46 18.03 2.76
N ASN A 47 -4.89 17.53 1.61
CA ASN A 47 -5.56 18.33 0.59
C ASN A 47 -6.73 17.54 0.01
N THR A 48 -7.81 18.24 -0.33
CA THR A 48 -8.94 17.65 -1.06
C THR A 48 -9.11 18.40 -2.36
N ASP A 49 -8.99 17.67 -3.48
CA ASP A 49 -9.19 18.21 -4.82
C ASP A 49 -10.07 17.28 -5.64
N GLU A 50 -11.01 17.85 -6.39
CA GLU A 50 -11.98 17.13 -7.24
C GLU A 50 -12.66 15.88 -6.63
N GLY A 51 -12.87 15.86 -5.31
CA GLY A 51 -13.47 14.73 -4.59
C GLY A 51 -12.50 13.59 -4.23
N ILE A 52 -11.19 13.85 -4.31
CA ILE A 52 -10.10 12.99 -3.86
C ILE A 52 -9.41 13.68 -2.67
N THR A 53 -9.57 13.11 -1.49
CA THR A 53 -8.81 13.55 -0.30
C THR A 53 -7.48 12.82 -0.27
N THR A 54 -6.39 13.57 -0.22
CA THR A 54 -5.02 13.06 -0.18
C THR A 54 -4.39 13.48 1.14
N SER A 55 -3.97 12.51 1.93
CA SER A 55 -3.34 12.73 3.23
C SER A 55 -1.94 12.11 3.23
N TRP A 56 -0.94 12.92 3.49
CA TRP A 56 0.44 12.52 3.75
C TRP A 56 0.70 12.58 5.24
N ILE A 57 1.30 11.53 5.79
CA ILE A 57 1.68 11.46 7.20
C ILE A 57 3.10 10.95 7.29
N TRP A 58 3.96 11.70 7.97
CA TRP A 58 5.32 11.30 8.29
C TRP A 58 5.40 11.06 9.79
N ILE A 59 5.83 9.86 10.18
CA ILE A 59 5.94 9.44 11.58
C ILE A 59 7.41 9.23 11.92
N ASP A 60 7.88 9.91 12.97
CA ASP A 60 9.23 9.78 13.49
C ASP A 60 9.43 8.54 14.37
N GLU A 61 10.70 8.27 14.69
CA GLU A 61 11.15 6.96 15.18
C GLU A 61 10.69 6.61 16.60
N GLN A 62 10.38 7.59 17.46
CA GLN A 62 10.08 7.33 18.87
C GLN A 62 8.78 7.97 19.36
N ALA A 63 8.60 9.28 19.16
CA ALA A 63 7.48 10.01 19.77
C ALA A 63 6.18 9.82 18.97
N GLY A 64 6.27 9.84 17.63
CA GLY A 64 5.11 9.69 16.75
C GLY A 64 4.57 8.27 16.72
N SER A 65 5.46 7.28 16.73
CA SER A 65 5.08 5.85 16.74
C SER A 65 4.27 5.47 17.98
N GLU A 66 4.69 5.90 19.17
CA GLU A 66 3.96 5.67 20.41
C GLU A 66 2.63 6.43 20.45
N ALA A 67 2.61 7.66 19.92
CA ALA A 67 1.42 8.49 19.92
C ALA A 67 0.32 7.99 18.97
N ILE A 68 0.68 7.41 17.82
CA ILE A 68 -0.26 6.97 16.78
C ILE A 68 -0.44 5.45 16.75
N GLY A 69 0.50 4.69 17.33
CA GLY A 69 0.48 3.22 17.30
C GLY A 69 0.79 2.65 15.91
N LYS A 70 1.56 3.39 15.10
CA LYS A 70 1.97 3.04 13.74
C LYS A 70 3.49 3.02 13.63
N VAL A 71 4.02 2.16 12.77
CA VAL A 71 5.46 2.04 12.53
C VAL A 71 5.99 3.37 11.95
N PRO A 72 7.17 3.85 12.39
CA PRO A 72 7.81 5.03 11.79
C PRO A 72 7.96 4.91 10.28
N GLY A 73 7.70 5.99 9.54
CA GLY A 73 7.74 5.99 8.09
C GLY A 73 6.83 7.03 7.45
N THR A 74 6.74 6.97 6.13
CA THR A 74 5.91 7.84 5.29
C THR A 74 4.68 7.08 4.83
N TYR A 75 3.51 7.69 5.03
CA TYR A 75 2.22 7.15 4.65
C TYR A 75 1.51 8.13 3.72
N LEU A 76 0.99 7.60 2.61
CA LEU A 76 0.13 8.32 1.68
C LEU A 76 -1.22 7.62 1.63
N THR A 77 -2.29 8.36 1.91
CA THR A 77 -3.66 7.86 1.83
C THR A 77 -4.46 8.69 0.83
N LEU A 78 -5.08 8.02 -0.14
CA LEU A 78 -6.09 8.61 -1.01
C LEU A 78 -7.46 8.09 -0.60
N GLU A 79 -8.40 8.97 -0.30
CA GLU A 79 -9.79 8.65 0.00
C GLU A 79 -10.72 9.27 -1.05
N VAL A 80 -11.50 8.42 -1.71
CA VAL A 80 -12.41 8.74 -2.80
C VAL A 80 -13.76 8.05 -2.56
N PRO A 81 -14.66 8.64 -1.75
CA PRO A 81 -15.95 8.03 -1.43
C PRO A 81 -16.79 7.67 -2.67
N ALA A 82 -16.69 8.49 -3.72
CA ALA A 82 -17.44 8.34 -4.96
C ALA A 82 -16.96 7.17 -5.86
N LEU A 83 -15.83 6.52 -5.55
CA LEU A 83 -15.25 5.46 -6.39
C LEU A 83 -16.18 4.23 -6.53
N ARG A 84 -17.13 4.08 -5.61
CA ARG A 84 -18.17 3.04 -5.62
C ARG A 84 -19.15 3.19 -6.80
N SER A 85 -19.27 4.39 -7.36
CA SER A 85 -20.21 4.70 -8.46
C SER A 85 -19.83 4.07 -9.80
N ARG A 86 -18.63 3.48 -9.93
CA ARG A 86 -18.08 2.87 -11.17
C ARG A 86 -18.09 3.85 -12.37
N ASP A 87 -17.92 5.14 -12.10
CA ASP A 87 -17.77 6.16 -13.13
C ASP A 87 -16.37 6.11 -13.74
N SER A 88 -16.29 5.84 -15.05
CA SER A 88 -15.02 5.74 -15.79
C SER A 88 -14.21 7.04 -15.82
N MET A 89 -14.88 8.21 -15.78
CA MET A 89 -14.18 9.50 -15.74
C MET A 89 -13.54 9.72 -14.39
N LEU A 90 -14.25 9.37 -13.30
CA LEU A 90 -13.68 9.37 -11.96
C LEU A 90 -12.52 8.38 -11.83
N GLU A 91 -12.68 7.15 -12.33
CA GLU A 91 -11.60 6.13 -12.33
C GLU A 91 -10.32 6.67 -12.99
N LYS A 92 -10.46 7.32 -14.15
CA LYS A 92 -9.31 7.91 -14.87
C LYS A 92 -8.64 9.02 -14.06
N ARG A 93 -9.41 9.93 -13.46
CA ARG A 93 -8.87 11.01 -12.63
C ARG A 93 -8.14 10.48 -11.40
N VAL A 94 -8.75 9.53 -10.68
CA VAL A 94 -8.11 8.88 -9.52
C VAL A 94 -6.81 8.19 -9.93
N SER A 95 -6.81 7.52 -11.08
CA SER A 95 -5.62 6.90 -11.64
C SER A 95 -4.50 7.90 -11.89
N GLU A 96 -4.80 9.02 -12.57
CA GLU A 96 -3.82 10.06 -12.88
C GLU A 96 -3.30 10.75 -11.61
N HIS A 97 -4.19 11.06 -10.67
CA HIS A 97 -3.83 11.64 -9.38
C HIS A 97 -2.96 10.69 -8.55
N PHE A 98 -3.34 9.41 -8.45
CA PHE A 98 -2.55 8.40 -7.77
C PHE A 98 -1.16 8.26 -8.38
N ALA A 99 -1.04 8.24 -9.72
CA ALA A 99 0.25 8.15 -10.38
C ALA A 99 1.17 9.34 -10.04
N GLN A 100 0.62 10.56 -9.95
CA GLN A 100 1.37 11.75 -9.55
C GLN A 100 1.82 11.67 -8.09
N GLN A 101 0.91 11.34 -7.17
CA GLN A 101 1.23 11.22 -5.75
C GLN A 101 2.21 10.07 -5.48
N PHE A 102 2.06 8.94 -6.18
CA PHE A 102 2.95 7.80 -6.06
C PHE A 102 4.35 8.11 -6.61
N SER A 103 4.46 8.90 -7.68
CA SER A 103 5.75 9.42 -8.16
C SER A 103 6.48 10.19 -7.07
N ARG A 104 5.79 11.19 -6.49
CA ARG A 104 6.32 11.98 -5.39
C ARG A 104 6.71 11.07 -4.23
N PHE A 105 5.90 10.04 -3.95
CA PHE A 105 6.18 9.10 -2.86
C PHE A 105 7.50 8.37 -3.08
N LEU A 106 7.75 7.87 -4.30
CA LEU A 106 9.03 7.23 -4.65
C LEU A 106 10.21 8.19 -4.47
N ASP A 107 10.07 9.44 -4.90
CA ASP A 107 11.11 10.47 -4.74
C ASP A 107 11.37 10.79 -3.26
N GLU A 108 10.32 10.96 -2.44
CA GLU A 108 10.41 11.25 -1.00
C GLU A 108 11.11 10.15 -0.21
N VAL A 109 10.93 8.88 -0.62
CA VAL A 109 11.59 7.73 0.03
C VAL A 109 12.95 7.39 -0.60
N GLY A 110 13.43 8.22 -1.53
CA GLY A 110 14.77 8.13 -2.11
C GLY A 110 14.95 7.09 -3.20
N ILE A 111 13.87 6.66 -3.88
CA ILE A 111 13.95 5.74 -5.02
C ILE A 111 14.17 6.54 -6.29
N GLY A 112 15.31 6.30 -6.94
CA GLY A 112 15.72 6.97 -8.17
C GLY A 112 14.86 6.58 -9.38
N LEU A 113 14.88 7.42 -10.42
CA LEU A 113 14.10 7.22 -11.64
C LEU A 113 14.47 5.92 -12.39
N ASP A 114 15.74 5.55 -12.37
CA ASP A 114 16.32 4.41 -13.09
C ASP A 114 16.44 3.14 -12.23
N ASP A 115 16.07 3.20 -10.95
CA ASP A 115 16.15 2.08 -10.00
C ASP A 115 15.30 0.90 -10.49
N SER A 116 15.84 -0.31 -10.38
CA SER A 116 15.15 -1.53 -10.75
C SER A 116 14.12 -1.95 -9.69
N GLY A 117 12.91 -2.31 -10.12
CA GLY A 117 11.81 -2.64 -9.22
C GLY A 117 11.34 -4.09 -9.32
N LEU A 118 10.93 -4.66 -8.19
CA LEU A 118 10.16 -5.91 -8.14
C LEU A 118 8.75 -5.63 -7.60
N ILE A 119 7.74 -5.89 -8.42
CA ILE A 119 6.33 -5.84 -8.01
C ILE A 119 5.90 -7.20 -7.48
N VAL A 120 5.45 -7.25 -6.23
CA VAL A 120 4.96 -8.45 -5.56
C VAL A 120 3.45 -8.33 -5.35
N GLY A 121 2.68 -9.18 -6.01
CA GLY A 121 1.24 -9.27 -5.82
C GLY A 121 0.87 -10.33 -4.80
N LEU A 122 0.63 -9.93 -3.55
CA LEU A 122 0.23 -10.84 -2.47
C LEU A 122 -1.26 -11.17 -2.55
N GLY A 123 -1.58 -12.37 -2.08
CA GLY A 123 -2.95 -12.85 -1.95
C GLY A 123 -3.23 -14.11 -2.75
N ASN A 124 -4.47 -14.58 -2.68
CA ASN A 124 -4.91 -15.84 -3.27
C ASN A 124 -5.79 -15.60 -4.51
N TRP A 125 -5.32 -16.08 -5.68
CA TRP A 125 -6.07 -16.09 -6.94
C TRP A 125 -7.47 -16.70 -6.84
N ASN A 126 -7.66 -17.67 -5.93
CA ASN A 126 -8.91 -18.40 -5.76
C ASN A 126 -9.91 -17.70 -4.82
N VAL A 127 -9.51 -16.61 -4.16
CA VAL A 127 -10.34 -15.87 -3.21
C VAL A 127 -10.53 -14.45 -3.73
N THR A 128 -11.74 -14.14 -4.22
CA THR A 128 -12.01 -12.85 -4.89
C THR A 128 -11.67 -11.62 -4.04
N ALA A 129 -11.90 -11.68 -2.73
CA ALA A 129 -11.57 -10.60 -1.82
C ALA A 129 -10.06 -10.40 -1.61
N ASP A 130 -9.25 -11.42 -1.93
CA ASP A 130 -7.80 -11.50 -1.72
C ASP A 130 -7.02 -11.58 -3.05
N ALA A 131 -7.68 -11.39 -4.19
CA ALA A 131 -7.06 -11.54 -5.51
C ALA A 131 -6.39 -10.25 -6.01
N LEU A 132 -6.42 -9.16 -5.24
CA LEU A 132 -5.97 -7.84 -5.68
C LEU A 132 -4.52 -7.87 -6.18
N GLY A 133 -3.57 -8.30 -5.35
CA GLY A 133 -2.16 -8.37 -5.73
C GLY A 133 -1.92 -9.20 -7.00
N PRO A 134 -2.45 -10.43 -7.09
CA PRO A 134 -2.40 -11.23 -8.31
C PRO A 134 -2.91 -10.51 -9.58
N LEU A 135 -4.01 -9.76 -9.46
CA LEU A 135 -4.59 -9.02 -10.56
C LEU A 135 -3.74 -7.82 -10.96
N VAL A 136 -3.12 -7.14 -9.99
CA VAL A 136 -2.14 -6.08 -10.26
C VAL A 136 -1.01 -6.62 -11.11
N VAL A 137 -0.37 -7.72 -10.67
CA VAL A 137 0.74 -8.37 -11.39
C VAL A 137 0.33 -8.78 -12.81
N LYS A 138 -0.87 -9.33 -12.98
CA LYS A 138 -1.38 -9.73 -14.30
C LYS A 138 -1.44 -8.57 -15.30
N HIS A 139 -1.76 -7.37 -14.83
CA HIS A 139 -1.88 -6.22 -15.72
C HIS A 139 -0.55 -5.48 -15.88
N THR A 140 0.40 -5.61 -14.94
CA THR A 140 1.66 -4.85 -14.91
C THR A 140 2.47 -4.99 -16.19
N LEU A 141 2.97 -3.86 -16.71
CA LEU A 141 3.96 -3.87 -17.79
C LEU A 141 5.34 -4.27 -17.24
N VAL A 142 5.71 -5.53 -17.44
CA VAL A 142 7.02 -6.07 -17.08
C VAL A 142 8.04 -5.72 -18.16
N THR A 143 9.16 -5.15 -17.77
CA THR A 143 10.17 -4.61 -18.70
C THR A 143 11.57 -5.17 -18.48
N ARG A 144 11.86 -5.77 -17.32
CA ARG A 144 13.22 -6.25 -16.97
C ARG A 144 13.84 -7.14 -18.04
N HIS A 145 13.07 -8.07 -18.61
CA HIS A 145 13.56 -8.95 -19.67
C HIS A 145 13.99 -8.21 -20.94
N LEU A 146 13.41 -7.04 -21.24
CA LEU A 146 13.82 -6.20 -22.37
C LEU A 146 15.18 -5.54 -22.08
N PHE A 147 15.40 -5.06 -20.85
CA PHE A 147 16.71 -4.54 -20.44
C PHE A 147 17.81 -5.61 -20.48
N GLU A 148 17.47 -6.87 -20.16
CA GLU A 148 18.43 -7.98 -20.17
C GLU A 148 18.70 -8.56 -21.57
N LEU A 149 17.70 -8.60 -22.45
CA LEU A 149 17.78 -9.32 -23.73
C LEU A 149 17.86 -8.41 -24.97
N ALA A 150 17.33 -7.19 -24.90
CA ALA A 150 17.24 -6.26 -26.04
C ALA A 150 17.31 -4.79 -25.57
N PRO A 151 18.39 -4.37 -24.88
CA PRO A 151 18.50 -3.04 -24.29
C PRO A 151 18.35 -1.91 -25.31
N GLU A 152 18.79 -2.10 -26.55
CA GLU A 152 18.65 -1.15 -27.66
C GLU A 152 17.20 -0.91 -28.09
N SER A 153 16.28 -1.80 -27.73
CA SER A 153 14.84 -1.67 -28.03
C SER A 153 14.07 -0.92 -26.94
N VAL A 154 14.72 -0.60 -25.81
CA VAL A 154 14.09 0.10 -24.70
C VAL A 154 14.18 1.61 -24.93
N ALA A 155 13.03 2.26 -25.07
CA ALA A 155 12.97 3.71 -25.21
C ALA A 155 13.35 4.42 -23.90
N GLU A 156 13.77 5.68 -24.00
CA GLU A 156 14.13 6.50 -22.83
C GLU A 156 12.97 6.63 -21.83
N GLY A 157 13.35 6.64 -20.55
CA GLY A 157 12.51 6.79 -19.37
C GLY A 157 11.80 5.51 -18.90
N TYR A 158 11.91 4.39 -19.62
CA TYR A 158 11.43 3.13 -19.08
C TYR A 158 12.28 2.74 -17.88
N ARG A 159 11.62 2.20 -16.84
CA ARG A 159 12.28 1.61 -15.67
C ARG A 159 12.33 0.10 -15.81
N SER A 160 13.40 -0.54 -15.32
CA SER A 160 13.50 -2.01 -15.27
C SER A 160 12.59 -2.57 -14.18
N ILE A 161 11.46 -3.17 -14.57
CA ILE A 161 10.45 -3.71 -13.66
C ILE A 161 10.28 -5.20 -13.90
N SER A 162 10.37 -5.96 -12.82
CA SER A 162 9.97 -7.36 -12.72
C SER A 162 8.72 -7.50 -11.87
N ALA A 163 7.97 -8.58 -12.06
CA ALA A 163 6.75 -8.82 -11.28
C ALA A 163 6.59 -10.30 -10.93
N LEU A 164 6.06 -10.58 -9.75
CA LEU A 164 5.80 -11.92 -9.23
C LEU A 164 4.52 -11.87 -8.40
N SER A 165 3.65 -12.88 -8.57
CA SER A 165 2.59 -13.14 -7.60
C SER A 165 2.80 -14.54 -7.03
N PRO A 166 3.33 -14.64 -5.80
CA PRO A 166 3.61 -15.92 -5.17
C PRO A 166 2.29 -16.63 -4.79
N GLY A 167 2.31 -17.96 -4.77
CA GLY A 167 1.21 -18.73 -4.20
C GLY A 167 1.14 -18.57 -2.69
N VAL A 168 -0.02 -18.90 -2.12
CA VAL A 168 -0.23 -18.95 -0.67
C VAL A 168 0.28 -20.26 -0.08
N LEU A 169 0.65 -20.24 1.21
CA LEU A 169 1.20 -21.38 1.94
C LEU A 169 0.41 -22.68 1.72
N GLY A 170 -0.93 -22.61 1.74
CA GLY A 170 -1.79 -23.78 1.58
C GLY A 170 -1.72 -24.46 0.21
N ILE A 171 -1.14 -23.80 -0.80
CA ILE A 171 -0.95 -24.34 -2.16
C ILE A 171 0.49 -24.76 -2.38
N THR A 172 1.44 -23.94 -1.95
CA THR A 172 2.87 -24.12 -2.27
C THR A 172 3.64 -24.90 -1.19
N GLY A 173 3.14 -24.94 0.05
CA GLY A 173 3.87 -25.43 1.21
C GLY A 173 5.05 -24.53 1.63
N ILE A 174 5.24 -23.37 0.98
CA ILE A 174 6.33 -22.43 1.23
C ILE A 174 5.73 -21.09 1.64
N GLU A 175 6.27 -20.48 2.69
CA GLU A 175 5.83 -19.15 3.13
C GLU A 175 6.08 -18.11 2.03
N THR A 176 5.10 -17.24 1.81
CA THR A 176 5.17 -16.21 0.78
C THR A 176 6.42 -15.32 0.94
N SER A 177 6.80 -15.01 2.19
CA SER A 177 8.00 -14.26 2.49
C SER A 177 9.29 -14.96 2.05
N GLU A 178 9.34 -16.29 2.08
CA GLU A 178 10.52 -17.07 1.68
C GLU A 178 10.68 -17.09 0.16
N ILE A 179 9.55 -17.19 -0.56
CA ILE A 179 9.53 -17.06 -2.02
C ILE A 179 10.03 -15.67 -2.43
N VAL A 180 9.47 -14.62 -1.83
CA VAL A 180 9.85 -13.23 -2.14
C VAL A 180 11.31 -12.98 -1.81
N ARG A 181 11.79 -13.39 -0.63
CA ARG A 181 13.20 -13.24 -0.25
C ARG A 181 14.14 -13.96 -1.21
N GLY A 182 13.84 -15.21 -1.58
CA GLY A 182 14.65 -15.96 -2.54
C GLY A 182 14.72 -15.30 -3.92
N VAL A 183 13.61 -14.68 -4.37
CA VAL A 183 13.61 -13.90 -5.61
C VAL A 183 14.45 -12.63 -5.44
N VAL A 184 14.27 -11.86 -4.37
CA VAL A 184 15.05 -10.63 -4.12
C VAL A 184 16.55 -10.93 -4.04
N GLU A 185 16.97 -11.96 -3.32
CA GLU A 185 18.38 -12.37 -3.21
C GLU A 185 19.00 -12.71 -4.58
N LYS A 186 18.22 -13.35 -5.45
CA LYS A 186 18.70 -13.76 -6.77
C LYS A 186 18.67 -12.65 -7.80
N THR A 187 17.63 -11.81 -7.75
CA THR A 187 17.34 -10.80 -8.77
C THR A 187 17.88 -9.43 -8.47
N LYS A 188 18.14 -9.14 -7.18
CA LYS A 188 18.72 -7.90 -6.66
C LYS A 188 18.03 -6.64 -7.21
N PRO A 189 16.69 -6.51 -7.08
CA PRO A 189 16.02 -5.27 -7.39
C PRO A 189 16.47 -4.18 -6.40
N ASP A 190 16.46 -2.92 -6.81
CA ASP A 190 16.79 -1.79 -5.94
C ASP A 190 15.65 -1.48 -4.96
N PHE A 191 14.41 -1.81 -5.30
CA PHE A 191 13.26 -1.71 -4.38
C PHE A 191 12.16 -2.74 -4.70
N VAL A 192 11.27 -2.97 -3.74
CA VAL A 192 10.10 -3.84 -3.85
C VAL A 192 8.82 -3.04 -3.65
N ILE A 193 7.81 -3.26 -4.49
CA ILE A 193 6.44 -2.79 -4.26
C ILE A 193 5.56 -4.01 -3.98
N ALA A 194 5.02 -4.11 -2.76
CA ALA A 194 4.13 -5.17 -2.34
C ALA A 194 2.67 -4.69 -2.35
N PHE A 195 1.84 -5.36 -3.14
CA PHE A 195 0.39 -5.14 -3.18
C PHE A 195 -0.32 -6.14 -2.28
N ASP A 196 -1.06 -5.65 -1.29
CA ASP A 196 -1.84 -6.47 -0.37
C ASP A 196 -3.31 -6.02 -0.32
N SER A 197 -4.22 -6.98 -0.25
CA SER A 197 -5.63 -6.75 0.03
C SER A 197 -5.77 -6.50 1.53
N LEU A 198 -5.76 -5.22 1.95
CA LEU A 198 -6.01 -4.88 3.34
C LEU A 198 -7.42 -5.32 3.74
N ALA A 199 -7.53 -6.09 4.82
CA ALA A 199 -8.82 -6.48 5.37
C ALA A 199 -9.50 -5.26 6.02
N SER A 200 -10.40 -4.60 5.29
CA SER A 200 -11.18 -3.49 5.86
C SER A 200 -12.16 -3.99 6.92
N ARG A 201 -11.97 -3.63 8.20
CA ARG A 201 -12.97 -3.88 9.27
C ARG A 201 -14.19 -2.95 9.17
N ALA A 202 -14.13 -1.88 8.38
CA ALA A 202 -15.22 -0.92 8.21
C ALA A 202 -15.86 -1.02 6.82
N LEU A 203 -17.11 -1.50 6.76
CA LEU A 203 -17.90 -1.62 5.52
C LEU A 203 -18.05 -0.29 4.75
N SER A 204 -17.96 0.86 5.44
CA SER A 204 -18.05 2.19 4.83
C SER A 204 -16.82 2.61 4.00
N ARG A 205 -15.68 1.91 4.14
CA ARG A 205 -14.39 2.29 3.52
C ARG A 205 -13.84 1.30 2.51
N VAL A 206 -14.57 0.22 2.36
CA VAL A 206 -14.48 -0.73 1.26
C VAL A 206 -14.49 0.02 -0.08
N ASN A 207 -13.44 -0.21 -0.88
CA ASN A 207 -13.26 0.26 -2.26
C ASN A 207 -13.22 1.79 -2.43
N THR A 208 -12.92 2.56 -1.38
CA THR A 208 -12.83 4.02 -1.46
C THR A 208 -11.46 4.56 -1.06
N THR A 209 -10.56 3.73 -0.56
CA THR A 209 -9.27 4.19 -0.01
C THR A 209 -8.10 3.43 -0.62
N ILE A 210 -6.99 4.11 -0.88
CA ILE A 210 -5.71 3.51 -1.24
C ILE A 210 -4.69 4.02 -0.24
N GLN A 211 -3.94 3.13 0.40
CA GLN A 211 -2.84 3.49 1.29
C GLN A 211 -1.52 2.99 0.72
N VAL A 212 -0.52 3.84 0.75
CA VAL A 212 0.88 3.54 0.41
C VAL A 212 1.73 3.81 1.66
N ALA A 213 2.67 2.92 1.95
CA ALA A 213 3.62 3.08 3.06
C ALA A 213 4.99 2.50 2.70
N ASP A 214 6.07 3.09 3.20
CA ASP A 214 7.46 2.63 3.02
C ASP A 214 7.94 1.70 4.15
N THR A 215 7.05 1.43 5.10
CA THR A 215 7.30 0.52 6.24
C THR A 215 7.24 -0.95 5.85
N GLY A 216 6.73 -1.25 4.66
CA GLY A 216 6.51 -2.61 4.18
C GLY A 216 5.21 -3.22 4.72
N ILE A 217 5.07 -4.54 4.54
CA ILE A 217 3.87 -5.29 4.95
C ILE A 217 4.11 -5.88 6.33
N HIS A 218 3.37 -5.36 7.31
CA HIS A 218 3.31 -5.91 8.66
C HIS A 218 2.07 -6.81 8.80
N PRO A 219 2.21 -8.02 9.36
CA PRO A 219 1.07 -8.90 9.59
C PRO A 219 0.06 -8.24 10.55
N GLY A 220 -1.23 -8.26 10.18
CA GLY A 220 -2.30 -7.81 11.08
C GLY A 220 -2.34 -8.64 12.36
N SER A 221 -2.64 -8.01 13.50
CA SER A 221 -2.64 -8.62 14.85
C SER A 221 -3.84 -9.53 15.14
N GLY A 222 -4.43 -10.16 14.12
CA GLY A 222 -5.44 -11.19 14.32
C GLY A 222 -4.86 -12.35 15.13
N VAL A 223 -5.60 -12.81 16.14
CA VAL A 223 -5.19 -13.88 17.06
C VAL A 223 -4.67 -15.08 16.27
N GLY A 224 -3.36 -15.35 16.36
CA GLY A 224 -2.71 -16.53 15.77
C GLY A 224 -1.99 -16.36 14.43
N ASN A 225 -1.89 -15.17 13.85
CA ASN A 225 -1.26 -15.00 12.53
C ASN A 225 0.27 -14.85 12.63
N LYS A 226 1.01 -15.95 12.41
CA LYS A 226 2.50 -16.00 12.37
C LYS A 226 3.09 -15.57 11.00
N ARG A 227 2.40 -14.73 10.22
CA ARG A 227 2.92 -14.32 8.91
C ARG A 227 4.18 -13.47 9.13
N LYS A 228 5.28 -13.83 8.47
CA LYS A 228 6.51 -13.03 8.50
C LYS A 228 6.25 -11.70 7.75
N ALA A 229 6.77 -10.60 8.30
CA ALA A 229 6.67 -9.29 7.68
C ALA A 229 7.49 -9.24 6.38
N LEU A 230 7.10 -8.38 5.45
CA LEU A 230 7.88 -8.03 4.26
C LEU A 230 8.32 -6.58 4.42
N THR A 231 9.49 -6.38 5.02
CA THR A 231 10.06 -5.07 5.34
C THR A 231 11.49 -4.97 4.82
N LYS A 232 12.05 -3.76 4.87
CA LYS A 232 13.45 -3.50 4.52
C LYS A 232 14.42 -4.37 5.32
N GLU A 233 14.14 -4.61 6.59
CA GLU A 233 14.96 -5.46 7.48
C GLU A 233 14.94 -6.92 7.03
N THR A 234 13.83 -7.39 6.49
CA THR A 234 13.67 -8.80 6.07
C THR A 234 14.21 -9.09 4.67
N LEU A 235 14.15 -8.12 3.75
CA LEU A 235 14.52 -8.28 2.35
C LEU A 235 15.85 -7.60 1.99
N GLY A 236 16.36 -6.70 2.84
CA GLY A 236 17.60 -5.94 2.59
C GLY A 236 17.45 -4.78 1.60
N VAL A 237 16.25 -4.56 1.05
CA VAL A 237 15.93 -3.52 0.05
C VAL A 237 14.68 -2.76 0.50
N PRO A 238 14.51 -1.47 0.15
CA PRO A 238 13.29 -0.71 0.42
C PRO A 238 12.02 -1.46 -0.01
N VAL A 239 11.00 -1.47 0.85
CA VAL A 239 9.71 -2.14 0.58
C VAL A 239 8.58 -1.16 0.71
N ILE A 240 7.87 -0.93 -0.39
CA ILE A 240 6.68 -0.08 -0.42
C ILE A 240 5.46 -0.98 -0.40
N ALA A 241 4.68 -0.87 0.67
CA ALA A 241 3.39 -1.52 0.79
C ALA A 241 2.30 -0.65 0.15
N ILE A 242 1.48 -1.24 -0.70
CA ILE A 242 0.26 -0.63 -1.22
C ILE A 242 -0.92 -1.49 -0.83
N GLY A 243 -1.79 -0.92 -0.01
CA GLY A 243 -2.96 -1.55 0.54
C GLY A 243 -4.24 -0.89 0.06
N VAL A 244 -5.19 -1.69 -0.42
CA VAL A 244 -6.54 -1.23 -0.77
C VAL A 244 -7.54 -2.00 0.08
N PRO A 245 -8.42 -1.33 0.86
CA PRO A 245 -9.46 -2.02 1.62
C PRO A 245 -10.53 -2.54 0.65
N THR A 246 -10.50 -3.83 0.31
CA THR A 246 -11.39 -4.42 -0.71
C THR A 246 -12.50 -5.27 -0.11
N VAL A 247 -13.74 -5.10 -0.58
CA VAL A 247 -14.85 -6.07 -0.41
C VAL A 247 -15.56 -6.23 -1.74
N THR A 248 -14.78 -6.47 -2.81
CA THR A 248 -15.24 -6.62 -4.21
C THR A 248 -15.38 -5.28 -4.93
N ILE A 249 -14.40 -4.90 -5.77
CA ILE A 249 -14.57 -4.47 -7.18
C ILE A 249 -13.22 -3.96 -7.73
N LEU A 250 -12.78 -4.67 -8.77
CA LEU A 250 -11.51 -4.65 -9.50
C LEU A 250 -11.23 -3.43 -10.41
N LEU A 251 -12.14 -2.45 -10.48
CA LEU A 251 -12.24 -1.61 -11.69
C LEU A 251 -11.13 -0.57 -11.86
N VAL A 252 -10.67 0.05 -10.77
CA VAL A 252 -9.60 1.07 -10.83
C VAL A 252 -8.31 0.45 -11.38
N TRP A 253 -7.87 -0.66 -10.80
CA TRP A 253 -6.59 -1.30 -11.15
C TRP A 253 -6.58 -1.92 -12.55
N LYS A 254 -7.74 -2.39 -13.03
CA LYS A 254 -7.90 -3.01 -14.36
C LYS A 254 -7.64 -2.03 -15.51
N ARG A 255 -7.83 -0.72 -15.29
CA ARG A 255 -7.62 0.34 -16.29
C ARG A 255 -6.37 1.18 -16.03
N SER A 256 -6.01 1.37 -14.76
CA SER A 256 -4.83 2.18 -14.36
C SER A 256 -3.50 1.56 -14.79
N ILE A 257 -3.39 0.23 -14.76
CA ILE A 257 -2.15 -0.44 -15.17
C ILE A 257 -2.05 -0.60 -16.70
N CYS A 258 -3.19 -0.65 -17.39
CA CYS A 258 -3.22 -0.78 -18.84
C CYS A 258 -3.68 0.52 -19.48
N LEU A 259 -2.75 1.45 -19.75
CA LEU A 259 -2.76 2.28 -20.95
C LEU A 259 -1.51 3.20 -20.95
N LYS A 260 -0.53 2.90 -21.81
CA LYS A 260 0.31 3.82 -22.62
C LYS A 260 0.69 5.24 -22.10
N GLY A 261 0.74 5.51 -20.80
CA GLY A 261 1.00 6.87 -20.32
C GLY A 261 0.97 7.10 -18.81
N LEU A 262 0.47 6.18 -17.99
CA LEU A 262 0.34 6.42 -16.55
C LEU A 262 1.66 6.42 -15.76
N LEU A 263 2.71 5.80 -16.33
CA LEU A 263 4.07 5.90 -15.83
C LEU A 263 4.91 6.90 -16.63
N GLY A 264 4.43 7.38 -17.79
CA GLY A 264 5.21 8.15 -18.76
C GLY A 264 5.54 9.60 -18.39
N ARG A 265 5.22 10.05 -17.16
CA ARG A 265 5.62 11.37 -16.65
C ARG A 265 6.19 11.34 -15.23
N SER A 266 5.87 10.32 -14.45
CA SER A 266 6.36 10.10 -13.10
C SER A 266 7.66 9.28 -13.04
N LEU A 267 7.85 8.36 -13.99
CA LEU A 267 9.12 7.64 -14.16
C LEU A 267 9.96 8.19 -15.33
N PHE A 268 9.46 9.18 -16.06
CA PHE A 268 10.02 9.65 -17.33
C PHE A 268 9.99 11.19 -17.38
N PRO A 269 11.05 11.89 -16.94
CA PRO A 269 11.13 13.33 -17.13
C PRO A 269 11.29 13.61 -18.63
N SER A 270 10.28 14.25 -19.24
CA SER A 270 10.45 14.82 -20.57
C SER A 270 11.49 15.93 -20.47
N LYS A 271 12.74 15.66 -20.86
CA LYS A 271 13.65 16.75 -21.19
C LYS A 271 13.11 17.43 -22.45
N ASN A 272 12.76 18.69 -22.28
CA ASN A 272 12.48 19.66 -23.33
C ASN A 272 13.27 19.36 -24.60
N ARG A 273 12.54 19.17 -25.71
CA ARG A 273 13.04 19.56 -27.02
C ARG A 273 11.98 20.41 -27.70
N CYS A 274 12.40 21.62 -28.04
CA CYS A 274 11.80 22.51 -29.02
C CYS A 274 11.59 21.79 -30.37
#